data_AF-A0AAD5R6H0-F1
#
_entry.id   AF-A0AAD5R6H0-F1
#
_cell.length_a   1.000
_cell.length_b   1.000
_cell.length_c   1.000
_cell.angle_alpha   90.00
_cell.angle_beta   90.00
_cell.angle_gamma   90.00
#
_symmetry.space_group_name_H-M   'P 1'
#
loop_
_entity.id
_entity.type
_entity.pdbx_description
1 polymer ?
#
loop_
_entity_poly.entity_id
_entity_poly.type
_entity_poly.pdbx_seq_one_letter_code
_entity_poly.pdbx_strand_id
1 'polypeptide(L)'
;MSAIPNGLWGEDIHDVLKSYDATNLESKQKLTILGFDAEELRKATGGKQQQTTLRAFLSCMNKPQTPHNETLMTEKWLLDYTLEDALVDEVSVPYRVASKLVKLFADGKEVAYIARYRGDAHEGMSCDQIRHSFKVFSDVKDINKKVEKAIDNISTKTNSEEDRQFAMEKLKSAREPADITEVTQLYATSRKTKATIAREMGLEEVARDILEGKCVSLSQLVGSKPELKSLKLVEENTANAIADLLNRMPETVEAVKRIAHLKTNVMLSVCCELSNKARKWTADDKSSRLISNFNDYLNFKRMFAKSKIIRFLPWNEEKKTMF
;
A
#
# COMPACT_ATOMS: atom_id res chain seq x y z
N MET A 1 -14.60 -20.38 52.79
CA MET A 1 -13.46 -19.44 53.00
C MET A 1 -12.30 -20.29 53.48
N SER A 2 -11.12 -20.29 52.89
CA SER A 2 -10.30 -19.17 52.41
C SER A 2 -9.38 -19.64 51.27
N ALA A 3 -9.48 -19.01 50.10
CA ALA A 3 -8.48 -18.07 49.57
C ALA A 3 -7.20 -18.74 49.03
N ILE A 4 -7.14 -18.82 47.69
CA ILE A 4 -5.93 -19.03 46.89
C ILE A 4 -5.07 -17.76 46.97
N PRO A 5 -3.73 -17.84 47.11
CA PRO A 5 -2.88 -16.77 46.63
C PRO A 5 -2.38 -17.08 45.22
N ASN A 6 -2.66 -16.14 44.34
CA ASN A 6 -2.23 -16.06 42.96
C ASN A 6 -0.70 -16.08 42.82
N GLY A 7 -0.24 -16.52 41.64
CA GLY A 7 0.78 -15.84 40.86
C GLY A 7 2.18 -15.72 41.45
N LEU A 8 3.09 -16.56 40.97
CA LEU A 8 4.54 -16.34 41.07
C LEU A 8 5.13 -16.17 39.66
N TRP A 9 4.69 -15.12 38.97
CA TRP A 9 5.43 -14.53 37.86
C TRP A 9 6.08 -13.24 38.39
N GLY A 10 7.25 -13.36 39.02
CA GLY A 10 8.07 -12.18 39.34
C GLY A 10 8.82 -12.16 40.66
N GLU A 11 8.69 -13.13 41.57
CA GLU A 11 9.47 -13.12 42.82
C GLU A 11 10.80 -13.88 42.70
N ASP A 12 11.81 -13.41 43.44
CA ASP A 12 13.13 -14.04 43.50
C ASP A 12 13.05 -15.37 44.28
N ILE A 13 13.60 -16.43 43.69
CA ILE A 13 13.66 -17.79 44.25
C ILE A 13 14.30 -17.79 45.64
N HIS A 14 15.21 -16.85 45.93
CA HIS A 14 15.85 -16.74 47.23
C HIS A 14 14.90 -16.33 48.36
N ASP A 15 13.88 -15.52 48.06
CA ASP A 15 12.90 -15.04 49.04
C ASP A 15 11.81 -16.07 49.29
N VAL A 16 11.42 -16.81 48.24
CA VAL A 16 10.54 -17.99 48.36
C VAL A 16 11.17 -19.05 49.26
N LEU A 17 12.46 -19.34 49.10
CA LEU A 17 13.18 -20.30 49.93
C LEU A 17 13.31 -19.85 51.40
N LYS A 18 13.52 -18.55 51.66
CA LYS A 18 13.58 -18.01 53.03
C LYS A 18 12.22 -18.01 53.74
N SER A 19 11.13 -17.79 53.01
CA SER A 19 9.77 -17.81 53.59
C SER A 19 9.36 -19.20 54.11
N TYR A 20 10.00 -20.26 53.62
CA TYR A 20 9.69 -21.64 53.95
C TYR A 20 10.38 -22.13 55.24
N ASP A 21 11.59 -21.65 55.57
CA ASP A 21 12.31 -22.01 56.81
C ASP A 21 11.52 -21.62 58.07
N ALA A 22 10.64 -20.62 57.98
CA ALA A 22 9.85 -20.12 59.10
C ALA A 22 8.52 -20.85 59.34
N THR A 23 8.01 -21.61 58.36
CA THR A 23 6.61 -22.08 58.38
C THR A 23 6.41 -23.59 58.40
N ASN A 24 7.47 -24.42 58.36
CA ASN A 24 7.27 -25.86 58.31
C ASN A 24 8.31 -26.70 59.07
N LEU A 25 8.19 -26.71 60.40
CA LEU A 25 8.81 -27.75 61.24
C LEU A 25 7.87 -28.93 61.54
N GLU A 26 6.61 -28.92 61.10
CA GLU A 26 5.63 -29.94 61.52
C GLU A 26 4.84 -30.66 60.42
N SER A 27 5.02 -30.38 59.13
CA SER A 27 4.40 -31.19 58.08
C SER A 27 5.41 -31.72 57.05
N LYS A 28 5.64 -33.04 57.08
CA LYS A 28 6.46 -33.78 56.09
C LYS A 28 5.73 -33.89 54.74
N GLN A 29 5.47 -32.77 54.05
CA GLN A 29 5.01 -32.79 52.67
C GLN A 29 6.16 -32.46 51.71
N LYS A 30 6.37 -33.35 50.72
CA LYS A 30 7.37 -33.18 49.65
C LYS A 30 6.94 -32.04 48.74
N LEU A 31 7.75 -30.97 48.68
CA LEU A 31 7.51 -29.86 47.77
C LEU A 31 8.06 -30.20 46.37
N THR A 32 7.22 -30.03 45.34
CA THR A 32 7.62 -30.18 43.93
C THR A 32 7.66 -28.80 43.27
N ILE A 33 8.80 -28.44 42.68
CA ILE A 33 8.95 -27.22 41.86
C ILE A 33 8.96 -27.68 40.41
N LEU A 34 7.97 -27.23 39.61
CA LEU A 34 7.80 -27.66 38.22
C LEU A 34 7.75 -29.19 38.04
N GLY A 35 7.22 -29.92 39.02
CA GLY A 35 7.10 -31.38 39.00
C GLY A 35 8.33 -32.17 39.47
N PHE A 36 9.40 -31.51 39.92
CA PHE A 36 10.61 -32.16 40.46
C PHE A 36 10.78 -31.91 41.96
N ASP A 37 11.35 -32.90 42.67
CA ASP A 37 11.56 -32.86 44.11
C ASP A 37 12.61 -31.80 44.51
N ALA A 38 12.24 -30.92 45.43
CA ALA A 38 13.09 -29.81 45.87
C ALA A 38 14.41 -30.28 46.53
N GLU A 39 14.45 -31.45 47.19
CA GLU A 39 15.68 -31.99 47.77
C GLU A 39 16.65 -32.56 46.72
N GLU A 40 16.14 -33.12 45.63
CA GLU A 40 16.97 -33.62 44.52
C GLU A 40 17.60 -32.46 43.75
N LEU A 41 16.85 -31.37 43.54
CA LEU A 41 17.35 -30.12 42.96
C LEU A 41 18.50 -29.53 43.79
N ARG A 42 18.40 -29.58 45.13
CA ARG A 42 19.43 -29.10 46.06
C ARG A 42 20.70 -29.96 46.05
N LYS A 43 20.57 -31.28 45.84
CA LYS A 43 21.73 -32.18 45.69
C LYS A 43 22.43 -32.01 44.33
N ALA A 44 21.68 -31.72 43.27
CA ALA A 44 22.21 -31.49 41.93
C ALA A 44 22.99 -30.17 41.76
N THR A 45 22.79 -29.19 42.66
CA THR A 45 23.53 -27.91 42.63
C THR A 45 24.99 -27.97 43.11
N GLY A 46 25.47 -29.13 43.57
CA GLY A 46 26.84 -29.30 44.10
C GLY A 46 27.96 -29.47 43.06
N GLY A 47 27.64 -29.76 41.79
CA GLY A 47 28.63 -29.97 40.73
C GLY A 47 28.76 -28.79 39.76
N LYS A 48 29.99 -28.28 39.55
CA LYS A 48 30.27 -27.16 38.62
C LYS A 48 29.73 -27.36 37.20
N GLN A 49 29.67 -28.61 36.69
CA GLN A 49 29.14 -28.92 35.36
C GLN A 49 27.59 -28.94 35.28
N GLN A 50 26.89 -29.16 36.39
CA GLN A 50 25.42 -29.24 36.43
C GLN A 50 24.79 -27.84 36.61
N GLN A 51 25.53 -26.92 37.24
CA GLN A 51 25.14 -25.50 37.30
C GLN A 51 25.08 -24.85 35.92
N THR A 52 25.91 -25.27 34.96
CA THR A 52 25.88 -24.76 33.58
C THR A 52 24.66 -25.23 32.79
N THR A 53 24.20 -26.47 32.98
CA THR A 53 23.00 -27.00 32.30
C THR A 53 21.72 -26.40 32.86
N LEU A 54 21.62 -26.23 34.19
CA LEU A 54 20.48 -25.52 34.80
C LEU A 54 20.49 -24.02 34.48
N ARG A 55 21.66 -23.35 34.44
CA ARG A 55 21.76 -21.97 33.93
C ARG A 55 21.39 -21.86 32.46
N ALA A 56 21.79 -22.81 31.62
CA ALA A 56 21.41 -22.82 30.20
C ALA A 56 19.90 -23.05 30.02
N PHE A 57 19.30 -23.90 30.86
CA PHE A 57 17.86 -24.17 30.85
C PHE A 57 17.05 -22.97 31.38
N LEU A 58 17.45 -22.40 32.51
CA LEU A 58 16.84 -21.16 33.05
C LEU A 58 17.06 -19.96 32.11
N SER A 59 18.21 -19.86 31.44
CA SER A 59 18.46 -18.84 30.40
C SER A 59 17.57 -19.02 29.17
N CYS A 60 17.21 -20.25 28.81
CA CYS A 60 16.21 -20.50 27.77
C CYS A 60 14.78 -20.14 28.21
N MET A 61 14.44 -20.36 29.49
CA MET A 61 13.14 -20.02 30.07
C MET A 61 12.98 -18.51 30.33
N ASN A 62 14.08 -17.81 30.64
CA ASN A 62 14.14 -16.35 30.82
C ASN A 62 14.60 -15.60 29.57
N LYS A 63 14.61 -16.23 28.39
CA LYS A 63 14.62 -15.44 27.16
C LYS A 63 13.38 -14.55 27.23
N PRO A 64 13.50 -13.22 27.19
CA PRO A 64 12.32 -12.39 27.02
C PRO A 64 11.60 -12.95 25.81
N GLN A 65 10.36 -13.42 25.99
CA GLN A 65 9.49 -13.61 24.86
C GLN A 65 9.58 -12.28 24.12
N THR A 66 10.10 -12.30 22.89
CA THR A 66 9.99 -11.13 22.03
C THR A 66 8.54 -10.74 22.12
N PRO A 67 8.21 -9.51 22.56
CA PRO A 67 6.82 -9.13 22.64
C PRO A 67 6.28 -9.40 21.25
N HIS A 68 5.36 -10.35 21.14
CA HIS A 68 4.65 -10.60 19.91
C HIS A 68 3.83 -9.35 19.71
N ASN A 69 4.45 -8.36 19.08
CA ASN A 69 3.95 -7.06 18.67
C ASN A 69 2.57 -6.74 19.24
N GLU A 70 2.52 -6.43 20.54
CA GLU A 70 1.38 -5.75 21.15
C GLU A 70 1.51 -4.24 20.91
N THR A 71 2.02 -3.89 19.73
CA THR A 71 1.63 -2.64 19.09
C THR A 71 0.41 -3.00 18.25
N LEU A 72 -0.73 -3.17 18.91
CA LEU A 72 -2.00 -2.88 18.25
C LEU A 72 -2.00 -1.37 18.01
N MET A 73 -1.24 -0.93 16.98
CA MET A 73 -1.67 0.20 16.18
C MET A 73 -3.07 -0.19 15.77
N THR A 74 -4.06 0.29 16.52
CA THR A 74 -5.46 0.08 16.19
C THR A 74 -5.60 0.74 14.84
N GLU A 75 -5.54 -0.06 13.77
CA GLU A 75 -5.51 0.45 12.40
C GLU A 75 -6.72 1.37 12.27
N LYS A 76 -6.46 2.67 12.15
CA LYS A 76 -7.50 3.67 12.19
C LYS A 76 -8.36 3.49 10.96
N TRP A 77 -9.61 3.09 11.14
CA TRP A 77 -10.55 2.97 10.04
C TRP A 77 -11.10 4.34 9.69
N LEU A 78 -10.95 4.74 8.42
CA LEU A 78 -11.29 6.07 7.92
C LEU A 78 -12.35 6.03 6.83
N LEU A 79 -12.48 4.92 6.10
CA LEU A 79 -13.47 4.76 5.03
C LEU A 79 -14.90 4.75 5.58
N ASP A 80 -15.85 5.23 4.77
CA ASP A 80 -17.26 5.33 5.17
C ASP A 80 -18.00 3.98 5.17
N TYR A 81 -17.39 2.95 4.60
CA TYR A 81 -17.92 1.58 4.54
C TYR A 81 -17.02 0.61 5.32
N THR A 82 -17.57 -0.51 5.76
CA THR A 82 -16.82 -1.54 6.49
C THR A 82 -16.20 -2.57 5.54
N LEU A 83 -15.28 -3.39 6.07
CA LEU A 83 -14.72 -4.51 5.31
C LEU A 83 -15.81 -5.52 4.91
N GLU A 84 -16.78 -5.74 5.79
CA GLU A 84 -17.94 -6.58 5.54
C GLU A 84 -18.77 -6.07 4.37
N ASP A 85 -19.08 -4.77 4.34
CA ASP A 85 -19.85 -4.15 3.26
C ASP A 85 -19.15 -4.30 1.91
N ALA A 86 -17.82 -4.11 1.88
CA ALA A 86 -17.03 -4.28 0.66
C ALA A 86 -17.09 -5.72 0.12
N LEU A 87 -17.06 -6.72 1.01
CA LEU A 87 -17.19 -8.13 0.63
C LEU A 87 -18.60 -8.46 0.13
N VAL A 88 -19.63 -7.88 0.74
CA VAL A 88 -21.02 -8.03 0.30
C VAL A 88 -21.20 -7.45 -1.10
N ASP A 89 -20.70 -6.23 -1.34
CA ASP A 89 -20.81 -5.54 -2.62
C ASP A 89 -20.06 -6.29 -3.75
N GLU A 90 -18.78 -6.61 -3.53
CA GLU A 90 -17.89 -7.15 -4.58
C GLU A 90 -18.06 -8.65 -4.82
N VAL A 91 -18.21 -9.43 -3.74
CA VAL A 91 -18.29 -10.91 -3.84
C VAL A 91 -19.75 -11.39 -3.86
N SER A 92 -20.72 -10.50 -3.60
CA SER A 92 -22.15 -10.83 -3.53
C SER A 92 -22.47 -11.94 -2.51
N VAL A 93 -21.82 -11.87 -1.33
CA VAL A 93 -22.04 -12.81 -0.23
C VAL A 93 -22.97 -12.20 0.83
N PRO A 94 -23.72 -13.02 1.59
CA PRO A 94 -24.50 -12.51 2.71
C PRO A 94 -23.61 -11.87 3.78
N TYR A 95 -24.06 -10.77 4.40
CA TYR A 95 -23.31 -10.06 5.44
C TYR A 95 -22.85 -10.97 6.60
N ARG A 96 -23.67 -11.96 6.98
CA ARG A 96 -23.30 -12.95 8.01
C ARG A 96 -22.07 -13.78 7.64
N VAL A 97 -21.90 -14.10 6.35
CA VAL A 97 -20.74 -14.83 5.82
C VAL A 97 -19.54 -13.88 5.74
N ALA A 98 -19.75 -12.67 5.23
CA ALA A 98 -18.72 -11.63 5.17
C ALA A 98 -18.11 -11.36 6.56
N SER A 99 -18.93 -11.17 7.59
CA SER A 99 -18.45 -10.92 8.97
C SER A 99 -17.62 -12.08 9.54
N LYS A 100 -18.00 -13.34 9.28
CA LYS A 100 -17.21 -14.52 9.70
C LYS A 100 -15.87 -14.58 8.95
N LEU A 101 -15.88 -14.32 7.64
CA LEU A 101 -14.67 -14.31 6.81
C LEU A 101 -13.71 -13.19 7.22
N VAL A 102 -14.21 -11.96 7.41
CA VAL A 102 -13.43 -10.80 7.86
C VAL A 102 -12.72 -11.11 9.18
N LYS A 103 -13.41 -11.71 10.15
CA LYS A 103 -12.79 -12.14 11.42
C LYS A 103 -11.65 -13.13 11.20
N LEU A 104 -11.87 -14.17 10.38
CA LEU A 104 -10.84 -15.16 10.09
C LEU A 104 -9.63 -14.56 9.35
N PHE A 105 -9.86 -13.62 8.43
CA PHE A 105 -8.78 -12.92 7.74
C PHE A 105 -8.02 -11.96 8.67
N ALA A 106 -8.73 -11.25 9.56
CA ALA A 106 -8.13 -10.39 10.59
C ALA A 106 -7.27 -11.18 11.58
N ASP A 107 -7.69 -12.40 11.92
CA ASP A 107 -6.91 -13.36 12.72
C ASP A 107 -5.69 -13.95 11.97
N GLY A 108 -5.46 -13.52 10.73
CA GLY A 108 -4.35 -13.97 9.88
C GLY A 108 -4.50 -15.42 9.40
N LYS A 109 -5.72 -15.97 9.34
CA LYS A 109 -5.92 -17.33 8.84
C LYS A 109 -5.79 -17.37 7.32
N GLU A 110 -5.03 -18.34 6.83
CA GLU A 110 -4.81 -18.53 5.40
C GLU A 110 -6.08 -19.04 4.69
N VAL A 111 -6.22 -18.68 3.42
CA VAL A 111 -7.34 -19.11 2.57
C VAL A 111 -7.47 -20.63 2.52
N ALA A 112 -6.35 -21.36 2.44
CA ALA A 112 -6.35 -22.82 2.42
C ALA A 112 -6.86 -23.42 3.74
N TYR A 113 -6.55 -22.79 4.87
CA TYR A 113 -7.07 -23.20 6.18
C TYR A 113 -8.58 -22.99 6.26
N ILE A 114 -9.07 -21.82 5.83
CA ILE A 114 -10.49 -21.48 5.85
C ILE A 114 -11.28 -22.45 4.95
N ALA A 115 -10.81 -22.70 3.73
CA ALA A 115 -11.46 -23.60 2.78
C ALA A 115 -11.52 -25.07 3.26
N ARG A 116 -10.53 -25.52 4.06
CA ARG A 116 -10.45 -26.91 4.54
C ARG A 116 -11.17 -27.13 5.88
N TYR A 117 -11.09 -26.16 6.78
CA TYR A 117 -11.45 -26.35 8.19
C TYR A 117 -12.57 -25.43 8.69
N ARG A 118 -13.04 -24.46 7.87
CA ARG A 118 -14.07 -23.48 8.27
C ARG A 118 -15.26 -23.47 7.31
N GLY A 119 -15.80 -24.65 7.03
CA GLY A 119 -17.02 -24.84 6.22
C GLY A 119 -18.23 -24.06 6.74
N ASP A 120 -18.31 -23.88 8.06
CA ASP A 120 -19.32 -23.10 8.77
C ASP A 120 -19.20 -21.58 8.54
N ALA A 121 -18.00 -21.11 8.21
CA ALA A 121 -17.73 -19.70 7.99
C ALA A 121 -18.06 -19.25 6.57
N HIS A 122 -17.71 -20.06 5.58
CA HIS A 122 -17.90 -19.74 4.16
C HIS A 122 -19.16 -20.37 3.56
N GLU A 123 -19.89 -21.21 4.29
CA GLU A 123 -21.23 -21.72 3.95
C GLU A 123 -21.35 -22.30 2.52
N GLY A 124 -20.32 -23.02 2.08
CA GLY A 124 -20.29 -23.65 0.75
C GLY A 124 -19.69 -22.82 -0.39
N MET A 125 -19.10 -21.65 -0.11
CA MET A 125 -18.32 -20.91 -1.12
C MET A 125 -17.18 -21.75 -1.71
N SER A 126 -16.87 -21.51 -2.99
CA SER A 126 -15.75 -22.16 -3.67
C SER A 126 -14.40 -21.59 -3.21
N CYS A 127 -13.32 -22.36 -3.39
CA CYS A 127 -11.97 -21.90 -3.08
C CYS A 127 -11.59 -20.60 -3.82
N ASP A 128 -12.10 -20.40 -5.04
CA ASP A 128 -11.87 -19.17 -5.80
C ASP A 128 -12.61 -17.97 -5.22
N GLN A 129 -13.84 -18.15 -4.74
CA GLN A 129 -14.59 -17.09 -4.06
C GLN A 129 -13.92 -16.69 -2.74
N ILE A 130 -13.40 -17.65 -1.97
CA ILE A 130 -12.66 -17.35 -0.72
C ILE A 130 -11.36 -16.60 -1.03
N ARG A 131 -10.62 -17.01 -2.09
CA ARG A 131 -9.44 -16.27 -2.57
C ARG A 131 -9.79 -14.85 -2.99
N HIS A 132 -10.88 -14.68 -3.74
CA HIS A 132 -11.34 -13.36 -4.16
C HIS A 132 -11.73 -12.49 -2.97
N SER A 133 -12.44 -13.05 -1.99
CA SER A 133 -12.81 -12.37 -0.74
C SER A 133 -11.59 -11.89 0.05
N PHE A 134 -10.55 -12.73 0.15
CA PHE A 134 -9.29 -12.35 0.80
C PHE A 134 -8.58 -11.22 0.05
N LYS A 135 -8.60 -11.26 -1.28
CA LYS A 135 -8.05 -10.19 -2.11
C LYS A 135 -8.77 -8.87 -1.85
N VAL A 136 -10.11 -8.87 -1.90
CA VAL A 136 -10.93 -7.67 -1.61
C VAL A 136 -10.63 -7.15 -0.20
N PHE A 137 -10.59 -8.03 0.81
CA PHE A 137 -10.23 -7.66 2.18
C PHE A 137 -8.87 -6.96 2.26
N SER A 138 -7.84 -7.52 1.60
CA SER A 138 -6.50 -6.93 1.58
C SER A 138 -6.47 -5.60 0.83
N ASP A 139 -7.11 -5.53 -0.33
CA ASP A 139 -7.14 -4.33 -1.18
C ASP A 139 -7.81 -3.16 -0.43
N VAL A 140 -8.95 -3.40 0.23
CA VAL A 140 -9.65 -2.37 1.01
C VAL A 140 -8.82 -1.92 2.22
N LYS A 141 -8.16 -2.85 2.91
CA LYS A 141 -7.24 -2.52 4.01
C LYS A 141 -6.08 -1.62 3.53
N ASP A 142 -5.54 -1.89 2.34
CA ASP A 142 -4.50 -1.08 1.73
C ASP A 142 -5.02 0.30 1.28
N ILE A 143 -6.25 0.38 0.78
CA ILE A 143 -6.94 1.64 0.46
C ILE A 143 -7.08 2.48 1.73
N ASN A 144 -7.57 1.91 2.83
CA ASN A 144 -7.72 2.62 4.10
C ASN A 144 -6.37 3.21 4.59
N LYS A 145 -5.28 2.44 4.51
CA LYS A 145 -3.92 2.93 4.84
C LYS A 145 -3.44 4.04 3.92
N LYS A 146 -3.81 4.01 2.63
CA LYS A 146 -3.48 5.09 1.69
C LYS A 146 -4.29 6.35 1.97
N VAL A 147 -5.58 6.20 2.33
CA VAL A 147 -6.45 7.30 2.75
C VAL A 147 -5.89 7.99 3.98
N GLU A 148 -5.46 7.23 4.99
CA GLU A 148 -4.80 7.77 6.20
C GLU A 148 -3.62 8.68 5.83
N LYS A 149 -2.69 8.15 5.02
CA LYS A 149 -1.53 8.92 4.54
C LYS A 149 -1.93 10.12 3.68
N ALA A 150 -2.98 10.01 2.88
CA ALA A 150 -3.46 11.11 2.04
C ALA A 150 -4.04 12.24 2.89
N ILE A 151 -4.85 11.91 3.90
CA ILE A 151 -5.41 12.89 4.85
C ILE A 151 -4.29 13.61 5.60
N ASP A 152 -3.30 12.88 6.12
CA ASP A 152 -2.15 13.48 6.81
C ASP A 152 -1.39 14.45 5.88
N ASN A 153 -1.14 14.04 4.63
CA ASN A 153 -0.48 14.88 3.63
C ASN A 153 -1.28 16.13 3.24
N ILE A 154 -2.61 16.07 3.22
CA ILE A 154 -3.46 17.22 2.89
C ILE A 154 -3.54 18.16 4.09
N SER A 155 -3.67 17.62 5.31
CA SER A 155 -3.73 18.41 6.54
C SER A 155 -2.48 19.27 6.77
N THR A 156 -1.32 18.81 6.30
CA THR A 156 -0.05 19.54 6.41
C THR A 156 0.13 20.62 5.33
N LYS A 157 -0.61 20.54 4.21
CA LYS A 157 -0.44 21.43 3.05
C LYS A 157 -1.53 22.48 2.89
N THR A 158 -2.73 22.21 3.40
CA THR A 158 -3.90 23.08 3.22
C THR A 158 -4.07 23.98 4.43
N ASN A 159 -4.25 25.28 4.20
CA ASN A 159 -4.49 26.27 5.26
C ASN A 159 -5.99 26.61 5.41
N SER A 160 -6.84 26.11 4.50
CA SER A 160 -8.29 26.30 4.50
C SER A 160 -8.97 25.07 5.13
N GLU A 161 -9.80 25.30 6.14
CA GLU A 161 -10.53 24.24 6.85
C GLU A 161 -11.62 23.60 5.95
N GLU A 162 -12.27 24.41 5.11
CA GLU A 162 -13.34 23.97 4.20
C GLU A 162 -12.80 23.02 3.13
N ASP A 163 -11.65 23.35 2.52
CA ASP A 163 -11.01 22.50 1.51
C ASP A 163 -10.52 21.18 2.10
N ARG A 164 -10.03 21.21 3.35
CA ARG A 164 -9.60 20.02 4.08
C ARG A 164 -10.78 19.08 4.34
N GLN A 165 -11.91 19.64 4.78
CA GLN A 165 -13.11 18.85 5.05
C GLN A 165 -13.66 18.21 3.78
N PHE A 166 -13.71 18.97 2.68
CA PHE A 166 -14.14 18.45 1.37
C PHE A 166 -13.23 17.32 0.88
N ALA A 167 -11.91 17.51 0.95
CA ALA A 167 -10.94 16.49 0.54
C ALA A 167 -11.06 15.23 1.41
N MET A 168 -11.27 15.40 2.72
CA MET A 168 -11.45 14.30 3.65
C MET A 168 -12.71 13.49 3.31
N GLU A 169 -13.86 14.13 3.10
CA GLU A 169 -15.10 13.46 2.70
C GLU A 169 -14.91 12.66 1.40
N LYS A 170 -14.27 13.25 0.39
CA LYS A 170 -13.96 12.55 -0.86
C LYS A 170 -13.04 11.34 -0.65
N LEU A 171 -12.00 11.48 0.16
CA LEU A 171 -11.06 10.40 0.45
C LEU A 171 -11.71 9.24 1.23
N LYS A 172 -12.65 9.53 2.14
CA LYS A 172 -13.36 8.48 2.88
C LYS A 172 -14.32 7.66 2.02
N SER A 173 -14.86 8.29 0.96
CA SER A 173 -15.71 7.63 -0.03
C SER A 173 -14.95 6.86 -1.12
N ALA A 174 -13.61 6.89 -1.12
CA ALA A 174 -12.79 6.27 -2.15
C ALA A 174 -12.97 4.75 -2.17
N ARG A 175 -13.23 4.17 -3.35
CA ARG A 175 -13.31 2.72 -3.55
C ARG A 175 -12.11 2.16 -4.29
N GLU A 176 -11.43 2.99 -5.06
CA GLU A 176 -10.24 2.61 -5.82
C GLU A 176 -9.03 3.47 -5.45
N PRO A 177 -7.80 2.94 -5.61
CA PRO A 177 -6.59 3.75 -5.42
C PRO A 177 -6.48 4.93 -6.40
N ALA A 178 -7.20 4.86 -7.53
CA ALA A 178 -7.29 5.95 -8.50
C ALA A 178 -8.01 7.18 -7.89
N ASP A 179 -9.11 6.96 -7.16
CA ASP A 179 -9.89 8.02 -6.50
C ASP A 179 -9.03 8.82 -5.51
N ILE A 180 -8.23 8.10 -4.71
CA ILE A 180 -7.27 8.72 -3.77
C ILE A 180 -6.26 9.60 -4.51
N THR A 181 -5.77 9.11 -5.65
CA THR A 181 -4.78 9.81 -6.46
C THR A 181 -5.36 11.08 -7.06
N GLU A 182 -6.60 11.03 -7.55
CA GLU A 182 -7.31 12.19 -8.10
C GLU A 182 -7.41 13.31 -7.05
N VAL A 183 -7.87 12.99 -5.83
CA VAL A 183 -7.97 13.99 -4.75
C VAL A 183 -6.59 14.50 -4.36
N THR A 184 -5.63 13.60 -4.12
CA THR A 184 -4.29 13.99 -3.67
C THR A 184 -3.56 14.84 -4.71
N GLN A 185 -3.84 14.66 -6.00
CA GLN A 185 -3.24 15.44 -7.08
C GLN A 185 -3.69 16.91 -7.06
N LEU A 186 -4.93 17.20 -6.63
CA LEU A 186 -5.42 18.57 -6.48
C LEU A 186 -4.63 19.35 -5.41
N TYR A 187 -4.22 18.66 -4.35
CA TYR A 187 -3.51 19.24 -3.20
C TYR A 187 -2.00 18.92 -3.20
N ALA A 188 -1.51 18.23 -4.22
CA ALA A 188 -0.09 18.00 -4.40
C ALA A 188 0.58 19.34 -4.69
N THR A 189 1.59 19.70 -3.89
CA THR A 189 2.51 20.80 -4.18
C THR A 189 3.07 20.57 -5.59
N SER A 190 2.55 21.33 -6.56
CA SER A 190 2.90 21.15 -7.96
C SER A 190 4.41 21.31 -8.08
N ARG A 191 5.13 20.28 -8.54
CA ARG A 191 6.46 20.50 -9.11
C ARG A 191 6.28 21.60 -10.14
N LYS A 192 7.02 22.71 -10.02
CA LYS A 192 6.92 23.83 -10.97
C LYS A 192 7.02 23.27 -12.39
N THR A 193 5.89 23.16 -13.08
CA THR A 193 5.87 22.66 -14.46
C THR A 193 6.40 23.78 -15.35
N LYS A 194 6.87 23.43 -16.55
CA LYS A 194 7.27 24.47 -17.52
C LYS A 194 6.13 25.47 -17.79
N ALA A 195 4.88 25.01 -17.73
CA ALA A 195 3.70 25.86 -17.82
C ALA A 195 3.51 26.78 -16.60
N THR A 196 3.71 26.28 -15.37
CA THR A 196 3.67 27.12 -14.17
C THR A 196 4.77 28.19 -14.19
N ILE A 197 5.97 27.82 -14.65
CA ILE A 197 7.07 28.76 -14.85
C ILE A 197 6.69 29.84 -15.88
N ALA A 198 6.11 29.44 -17.02
CA ALA A 198 5.64 30.38 -18.03
C ALA A 198 4.54 31.33 -17.51
N ARG A 199 3.66 30.83 -16.62
CA ARG A 199 2.64 31.64 -15.94
C ARG A 199 3.25 32.66 -14.99
N GLU A 200 4.22 32.26 -14.16
CA GLU A 200 4.98 33.17 -13.28
C GLU A 200 5.67 34.27 -14.11
N MET A 201 6.17 33.91 -15.30
CA MET A 201 6.70 34.85 -16.29
C MET A 201 5.64 35.73 -16.96
N GLY A 202 4.34 35.56 -16.68
CA GLY A 202 3.25 36.38 -17.23
C GLY A 202 2.93 36.11 -18.70
N LEU A 203 3.35 34.95 -19.23
CA LEU A 203 3.05 34.54 -20.61
C LEU A 203 1.65 33.90 -20.75
N GLU A 204 0.90 33.78 -19.66
CA GLU A 204 -0.46 33.21 -19.68
C GLU A 204 -1.46 34.12 -20.40
N GLU A 205 -1.42 35.44 -20.17
CA GLU A 205 -2.31 36.38 -20.86
C GLU A 205 -1.99 36.44 -22.37
N VAL A 206 -0.70 36.39 -22.72
CA VAL A 206 -0.25 36.27 -24.11
C VAL A 206 -0.77 34.99 -24.76
N ALA A 207 -0.71 33.86 -24.04
CA ALA A 207 -1.25 32.59 -24.52
C ALA A 207 -2.78 32.66 -24.74
N ARG A 208 -3.51 33.35 -23.86
CA ARG A 208 -4.97 33.57 -24.01
C ARG A 208 -5.28 34.42 -25.23
N ASP A 209 -4.58 35.54 -25.41
CA ASP A 209 -4.73 36.42 -26.57
C ASP A 209 -4.51 35.67 -27.90
N ILE A 210 -3.51 34.79 -27.94
CA ILE A 210 -3.23 33.94 -29.11
C ILE A 210 -4.38 32.95 -29.36
N LEU A 211 -4.92 32.33 -28.31
CA LEU A 211 -6.06 31.41 -28.43
C LEU A 211 -7.35 32.11 -28.87
N GLU A 212 -7.53 33.38 -28.49
CA GLU A 212 -8.62 34.25 -28.97
C GLU A 212 -8.41 34.75 -30.41
N GLY A 213 -7.29 34.41 -31.04
CA GLY A 213 -6.98 34.77 -32.43
C GLY A 213 -6.35 36.15 -32.61
N LYS A 214 -5.84 36.78 -31.54
CA LYS A 214 -5.14 38.06 -31.62
C LYS A 214 -3.71 37.85 -32.12
N CYS A 215 -3.22 38.77 -32.95
CA CYS A 215 -1.82 38.78 -33.37
C CYS A 215 -0.93 39.39 -32.28
N VAL A 216 -0.08 38.59 -31.65
CA VAL A 216 0.89 39.03 -30.66
C VAL A 216 2.31 38.92 -31.20
N SER A 217 3.11 39.98 -31.07
CA SER A 217 4.52 39.98 -31.48
C SER A 217 5.42 39.52 -30.34
N LEU A 218 5.80 38.25 -30.34
CA LEU A 218 6.63 37.65 -29.28
C LEU A 218 8.01 38.32 -29.12
N SER A 219 8.53 38.94 -30.18
CA SER A 219 9.79 39.69 -30.15
C SER A 219 9.77 40.87 -29.19
N GLN A 220 8.59 41.46 -28.94
CA GLN A 220 8.42 42.60 -28.02
C GLN A 220 8.44 42.18 -26.55
N LEU A 221 8.25 40.89 -26.27
CA LEU A 221 8.24 40.31 -24.92
C LEU A 221 9.65 39.92 -24.43
N VAL A 222 10.63 39.92 -25.34
CA VAL A 222 12.03 39.64 -25.01
C VAL A 222 12.58 40.81 -24.19
N GLY A 223 13.08 40.53 -22.99
CA GLY A 223 13.62 41.54 -22.08
C GLY A 223 12.59 42.33 -21.27
N SER A 224 11.28 42.10 -21.44
CA SER A 224 10.25 42.73 -20.59
C SER A 224 10.35 42.28 -19.11
N LYS A 225 10.89 41.09 -18.87
CA LYS A 225 11.16 40.53 -17.55
C LYS A 225 12.60 39.96 -17.49
N PRO A 226 13.25 39.95 -16.31
CA PRO A 226 14.64 39.49 -16.17
C PRO A 226 14.84 38.01 -16.56
N GLU A 227 13.76 37.24 -16.59
CA GLU A 227 13.76 35.81 -16.90
C GLU A 227 13.65 35.52 -18.41
N LEU A 228 13.19 36.49 -19.23
CA LEU A 228 12.94 36.34 -20.67
C LEU A 228 14.13 36.87 -21.49
N LYS A 229 15.22 36.09 -21.52
CA LYS A 229 16.50 36.51 -22.11
C LYS A 229 16.64 36.24 -23.62
N SER A 230 15.86 35.32 -24.18
CA SER A 230 16.00 34.86 -25.56
C SER A 230 14.64 34.63 -26.21
N LEU A 231 14.52 34.94 -27.50
CA LEU A 231 13.31 34.73 -28.30
C LEU A 231 12.86 33.26 -28.28
N LYS A 232 13.78 32.31 -28.46
CA LYS A 232 13.47 30.87 -28.43
C LYS A 232 12.86 30.44 -27.10
N LEU A 233 13.35 31.00 -26.00
CA LEU A 233 12.84 30.70 -24.67
C LEU A 233 11.43 31.25 -24.47
N VAL A 234 11.17 32.46 -24.98
CA VAL A 234 9.81 33.07 -24.96
C VAL A 234 8.84 32.21 -25.76
N GLU A 235 9.23 31.77 -26.97
CA GLU A 235 8.41 30.90 -27.81
C GLU A 235 8.09 29.56 -27.14
N GLU A 236 9.10 28.87 -26.60
CA GLU A 236 8.90 27.60 -25.89
C GLU A 236 8.00 27.75 -24.66
N ASN A 237 8.21 28.78 -23.84
CA ASN A 237 7.40 29.02 -22.65
C ASN A 237 5.98 29.42 -23.00
N THR A 238 5.78 30.22 -24.06
CA THR A 238 4.44 30.59 -24.55
C THR A 238 3.71 29.35 -25.07
N ALA A 239 4.38 28.47 -25.82
CA ALA A 239 3.79 27.21 -26.28
C ALA A 239 3.39 26.29 -25.11
N ASN A 240 4.23 26.22 -24.06
CA ASN A 240 3.91 25.46 -22.84
C ASN A 240 2.69 26.06 -22.10
N ALA A 241 2.54 27.38 -22.06
CA ALA A 241 1.38 28.05 -21.48
C ALA A 241 0.10 27.77 -22.29
N ILE A 242 0.17 27.85 -23.63
CA ILE A 242 -0.95 27.51 -24.52
C ILE A 242 -1.38 26.05 -24.31
N ALA A 243 -0.43 25.12 -24.23
CA ALA A 243 -0.73 23.70 -24.01
C ALA A 243 -1.44 23.45 -22.67
N ASP A 244 -1.06 24.15 -21.60
CA ASP A 244 -1.73 24.04 -20.30
C ASP A 244 -3.17 24.60 -20.36
N LEU A 245 -3.38 25.73 -21.03
CA LEU A 245 -4.73 26.30 -21.23
C LEU A 245 -5.63 25.32 -22.00
N LEU A 246 -5.14 24.74 -23.10
CA LEU A 246 -5.89 23.76 -23.90
C LEU A 246 -6.24 22.48 -23.11
N ASN A 247 -5.32 22.01 -22.27
CA ASN A 247 -5.54 20.82 -21.44
C ASN A 247 -6.60 21.06 -20.34
N ARG A 248 -6.77 22.30 -19.89
CA ARG A 248 -7.77 22.67 -18.87
C ARG A 248 -9.16 22.94 -19.44
N MET A 249 -9.29 23.10 -20.76
CA MET A 249 -10.59 23.33 -21.40
C MET A 249 -11.54 22.14 -21.14
N PRO A 250 -12.81 22.40 -20.78
CA PRO A 250 -13.76 21.35 -20.43
C PRO A 250 -13.99 20.37 -21.59
N GLU A 251 -13.99 20.87 -22.83
CA GLU A 251 -14.15 20.06 -24.04
C GLU A 251 -13.02 19.03 -24.19
N THR A 252 -11.78 19.44 -23.90
CA THR A 252 -10.59 18.57 -23.95
C THR A 252 -10.65 17.51 -22.87
N VAL A 253 -10.93 17.90 -21.62
CA VAL A 253 -11.02 16.97 -20.49
C VAL A 253 -12.09 15.93 -20.74
N GLU A 254 -13.26 16.36 -21.22
CA GLU A 254 -14.38 15.46 -21.47
C GLU A 254 -14.12 14.54 -22.67
N ALA A 255 -13.45 15.04 -23.71
CA ALA A 255 -12.97 14.20 -24.81
C ALA A 255 -12.00 13.13 -24.32
N VAL A 256 -11.01 13.49 -23.50
CA VAL A 256 -10.05 12.55 -22.91
C VAL A 256 -10.77 11.53 -22.03
N LYS A 257 -11.72 11.95 -21.19
CA LYS A 257 -12.55 11.03 -20.39
C LYS A 257 -13.34 10.06 -21.27
N ARG A 258 -13.95 10.52 -22.37
CA ARG A 258 -14.66 9.63 -23.31
C ARG A 258 -13.72 8.60 -23.96
N ILE A 259 -12.50 9.00 -24.30
CA ILE A 259 -11.47 8.12 -24.86
C ILE A 259 -11.01 7.09 -23.82
N ALA A 260 -10.71 7.53 -22.59
CA ALA A 260 -10.28 6.67 -21.49
C ALA A 260 -11.34 5.61 -21.12
N HIS A 261 -12.61 5.99 -21.10
CA HIS A 261 -13.73 5.07 -20.89
C HIS A 261 -14.12 4.26 -22.13
N LEU A 262 -13.34 4.33 -23.22
CA LEU A 262 -13.59 3.65 -24.49
C LEU A 262 -15.00 3.91 -25.04
N LYS A 263 -15.60 5.06 -24.72
CA LYS A 263 -16.93 5.47 -25.21
C LYS A 263 -16.87 5.88 -26.68
N THR A 264 -15.72 6.33 -27.14
CA THR A 264 -15.42 6.65 -28.54
C THR A 264 -14.88 5.46 -29.32
N ASN A 265 -15.17 5.39 -30.62
CA ASN A 265 -14.53 4.43 -31.54
C ASN A 265 -13.08 4.85 -31.82
N VAL A 266 -12.21 4.65 -30.85
CA VAL A 266 -10.78 4.89 -30.98
C VAL A 266 -10.08 3.59 -31.28
N MET A 267 -9.21 3.64 -32.28
CA MET A 267 -8.38 2.53 -32.66
C MET A 267 -7.12 2.51 -31.78
N LEU A 268 -6.99 1.50 -30.94
CA LEU A 268 -5.81 1.33 -30.11
C LEU A 268 -4.77 0.51 -30.87
N SER A 269 -3.55 1.01 -30.92
CA SER A 269 -2.40 0.29 -31.48
C SER A 269 -1.45 -0.05 -30.34
N VAL A 270 -1.22 -1.34 -30.12
CA VAL A 270 -0.13 -1.78 -29.22
C VAL A 270 1.11 -1.95 -30.08
N CYS A 271 2.16 -1.20 -29.77
CA CYS A 271 3.47 -1.30 -30.40
C CYS A 271 4.48 -1.79 -29.37
N CYS A 272 5.26 -2.81 -29.73
CA CYS A 272 6.41 -3.25 -28.96
C CYS A 272 7.69 -2.85 -29.71
N GLU A 273 8.42 -1.90 -29.15
CA GLU A 273 9.67 -1.40 -29.69
C GLU A 273 10.79 -1.58 -28.66
N LEU A 274 12.02 -1.74 -29.16
CA LEU A 274 13.21 -1.76 -28.32
C LEU A 274 13.35 -0.41 -27.60
N SER A 275 13.64 -0.49 -26.31
CA SER A 275 14.06 0.66 -25.51
C SER A 275 15.26 1.36 -26.16
N ASN A 276 15.36 2.68 -25.98
CA ASN A 276 16.48 3.48 -26.48
C ASN A 276 17.85 2.95 -26.03
N LYS A 277 17.91 2.25 -24.89
CA LYS A 277 19.13 1.58 -24.39
C LYS A 277 19.44 0.31 -25.18
N ALA A 278 18.45 -0.55 -25.37
CA ALA A 278 18.59 -1.82 -26.08
C ALA A 278 18.92 -1.61 -27.57
N ARG A 279 18.44 -0.52 -28.18
CA ARG A 279 18.81 -0.10 -29.53
C ARG A 279 20.29 0.21 -29.72
N LYS A 280 21.02 0.49 -28.64
CA LYS A 280 22.46 0.82 -28.66
C LYS A 280 23.35 -0.37 -28.33
N TRP A 281 22.79 -1.53 -28.00
CA TRP A 281 23.58 -2.71 -27.69
C TRP A 281 24.22 -3.28 -28.94
N THR A 282 25.48 -3.65 -28.80
CA THR A 282 26.29 -4.25 -29.87
C THR A 282 26.30 -5.76 -29.73
N ALA A 283 26.62 -6.50 -30.80
CA ALA A 283 26.56 -7.97 -30.82
C ALA A 283 27.45 -8.66 -29.76
N ASP A 284 28.44 -7.95 -29.21
CA ASP A 284 29.36 -8.45 -28.19
C ASP A 284 28.77 -8.40 -26.76
N ASP A 285 27.70 -7.64 -26.54
CA ASP A 285 27.06 -7.54 -25.22
C ASP A 285 26.24 -8.80 -24.92
N LYS A 286 26.41 -9.40 -23.73
CA LYS A 286 25.56 -10.53 -23.28
C LYS A 286 24.06 -10.20 -23.36
N SER A 287 23.70 -8.94 -23.19
CA SER A 287 22.33 -8.43 -23.26
C SER A 287 21.75 -8.40 -24.67
N SER A 288 22.58 -8.41 -25.72
CA SER A 288 22.12 -8.53 -27.11
C SER A 288 21.51 -9.91 -27.40
N ARG A 289 22.01 -10.97 -26.76
CA ARG A 289 21.45 -12.33 -26.84
C ARG A 289 20.10 -12.46 -26.15
N LEU A 290 19.78 -11.58 -25.21
CA LEU A 290 18.43 -11.52 -24.63
C LEU A 290 17.42 -10.96 -25.64
N ILE A 291 17.83 -10.03 -26.51
CA ILE A 291 16.96 -9.47 -27.56
C ILE A 291 16.48 -10.55 -28.53
N SER A 292 17.32 -11.53 -28.88
CA SER A 292 16.93 -12.62 -29.78
C SER A 292 15.81 -13.50 -29.23
N ASN A 293 15.66 -13.60 -27.91
CA ASN A 293 14.57 -14.36 -27.28
C ASN A 293 13.20 -13.68 -27.45
N PHE A 294 13.19 -12.38 -27.76
CA PHE A 294 11.96 -11.58 -27.91
C PHE A 294 11.70 -11.19 -29.37
N ASN A 295 12.37 -11.82 -30.34
CA ASN A 295 12.29 -11.45 -31.75
C ASN A 295 10.85 -11.50 -32.30
N ASP A 296 10.03 -12.44 -31.80
CA ASP A 296 8.63 -12.60 -32.17
C ASP A 296 7.72 -11.44 -31.68
N TYR A 297 8.21 -10.65 -30.72
CA TYR A 297 7.52 -9.49 -30.16
C TYR A 297 8.10 -8.17 -30.64
N LEU A 298 9.20 -8.17 -31.39
CA LEU A 298 9.81 -6.95 -31.94
C LEU A 298 8.99 -6.45 -33.13
N ASN A 299 8.71 -5.14 -33.14
CA ASN A 299 7.90 -4.48 -34.18
C ASN A 299 6.45 -5.01 -34.29
N PHE A 300 5.98 -5.69 -33.25
CA PHE A 300 4.59 -6.11 -33.17
C PHE A 300 3.69 -4.88 -33.09
N LYS A 301 2.87 -4.68 -34.12
CA LYS A 301 1.84 -3.66 -34.17
C LYS A 301 0.49 -4.33 -34.35
N ARG A 302 -0.39 -4.23 -33.36
CA ARG A 302 -1.75 -4.77 -33.46
C ARG A 302 -2.79 -3.72 -33.17
N MET A 303 -3.76 -3.64 -34.07
CA MET A 303 -4.90 -2.73 -33.97
C MET A 303 -6.05 -3.45 -33.23
N PHE A 304 -6.61 -2.77 -32.25
CA PHE A 304 -7.75 -3.25 -31.48
C PHE A 304 -8.94 -2.33 -31.70
N ALA A 305 -10.07 -2.95 -32.04
CA ALA A 305 -11.39 -2.35 -31.92
C ALA A 305 -12.04 -2.88 -30.64
N LYS A 306 -12.99 -2.09 -30.11
CA LYS A 306 -13.72 -2.25 -28.85
C LYS A 306 -14.23 -3.67 -28.52
N SER A 307 -14.34 -4.57 -29.50
CA SER A 307 -14.87 -5.94 -29.37
C SER A 307 -13.86 -7.04 -29.00
N LYS A 308 -12.56 -6.76 -28.85
CA LYS A 308 -11.52 -7.81 -28.63
C LYS A 308 -10.60 -7.55 -27.42
N ILE A 309 -11.13 -7.05 -26.30
CA ILE A 309 -10.42 -6.92 -25.01
C ILE A 309 -10.47 -8.26 -24.24
N ILE A 310 -9.93 -9.35 -24.79
CA ILE A 310 -9.91 -10.66 -24.09
C ILE A 310 -8.48 -11.21 -23.91
N ARG A 311 -7.43 -10.55 -24.43
CA ARG A 311 -6.05 -11.07 -24.35
C ARG A 311 -5.00 -10.02 -23.94
N PHE A 312 -5.20 -9.33 -22.82
CA PHE A 312 -4.20 -8.42 -22.26
C PHE A 312 -3.45 -8.97 -21.02
N LEU A 313 -3.87 -10.11 -20.47
CA LEU A 313 -3.26 -10.69 -19.25
C LEU A 313 -1.77 -11.08 -19.39
N PRO A 314 -1.29 -11.68 -20.49
CA PRO A 314 0.12 -12.09 -20.58
C PRO A 314 1.10 -10.90 -20.63
N TRP A 315 0.65 -9.76 -21.18
CA TRP A 315 1.56 -8.66 -21.52
C TRP A 315 1.89 -7.74 -20.34
N ASN A 316 0.99 -7.65 -19.35
CA ASN A 316 1.21 -6.81 -18.16
C ASN A 316 2.10 -7.50 -17.12
N GLU A 317 2.14 -8.83 -17.07
CA GLU A 317 3.05 -9.58 -16.20
C GLU A 317 4.51 -9.47 -16.69
N GLU A 318 4.74 -9.47 -18.01
CA GLU A 318 6.08 -9.38 -18.60
C GLU A 318 6.71 -7.97 -18.54
N LYS A 319 5.90 -6.91 -18.44
CA LYS A 319 6.43 -5.55 -18.17
C LYS A 319 6.96 -5.40 -16.75
N LYS A 320 6.41 -6.12 -15.77
CA LYS A 320 6.85 -6.04 -14.37
C LYS A 320 8.18 -6.74 -14.11
N THR A 321 8.57 -7.68 -14.95
CA THR A 321 9.83 -8.43 -14.80
C THR A 321 11.04 -7.76 -15.46
N MET A 322 10.83 -6.63 -16.16
CA MET A 322 11.87 -5.96 -16.98
C MET A 322 12.30 -4.55 -16.52
N PHE A 323 11.83 -4.07 -15.36
CA PHE A 323 12.37 -2.87 -14.71
C PHE A 323 13.16 -3.22 -13.45
#